data_AF-X0W9H2-F1
#
_entry.id   AF-X0W9H2-F1
#
_cell.length_a   1.000
_cell.length_b   1.000
_cell.length_c   1.000
_cell.angle_alpha   90.00
_cell.angle_beta   90.00
_cell.angle_gamma   90.00
#
_symmetry.space_group_name_H-M   'P 1'
#
loop_
_entity.id
_entity.type
_entity.pdbx_description
1 polymer ?
#
loop_
_entity_poly.entity_id
_entity_poly.type
_entity_poly.pdbx_seq_one_letter_code
_entity_poly.pdbx_strand_id
1 'polypeptide(L)'
;MSDDEDTGRDEAGRFTTGCPGGPGRTRDEQTAAARLKRLLAENVSDDDLVSIIRAVVERAQAGDEQMVKVLFDRLAGRPHQAIEVDAEVHGGESAELPDDYGEFCRWRGMQRLGKAGGDDDNHA
;
A
#
# COMPACT_ATOMS: atom_id res chain seq x y z
N MET A 1 -38.36 -17.92 -11.49
CA MET A 1 -38.02 -18.17 -10.07
C MET A 1 -36.52 -18.05 -10.01
N SER A 2 -36.03 -16.89 -9.58
CA SER A 2 -34.59 -16.62 -9.46
C SER A 2 -34.25 -16.72 -7.99
N ASP A 3 -33.32 -17.61 -7.68
CA ASP A 3 -32.77 -17.81 -6.34
C ASP A 3 -31.87 -16.60 -6.03
N ASP A 4 -32.38 -15.64 -5.24
CA ASP A 4 -31.56 -14.62 -4.59
C ASP A 4 -30.67 -15.33 -3.56
N GLU A 5 -29.43 -15.59 -3.94
CA GLU A 5 -28.38 -16.05 -3.04
C GLU A 5 -28.22 -15.02 -1.92
N ASP A 6 -28.50 -15.42 -0.68
CA ASP A 6 -28.32 -14.62 0.53
C ASP A 6 -26.81 -14.44 0.79
N THR A 7 -26.18 -13.55 0.01
CA THR A 7 -24.73 -13.28 0.05
C THR A 7 -24.28 -12.57 1.32
N GLY A 8 -25.21 -12.24 2.24
CA GLY A 8 -24.93 -11.43 3.41
C GLY A 8 -24.42 -10.03 3.03
N ARG A 9 -24.90 -9.45 1.92
CA ARG A 9 -24.58 -8.09 1.52
C ARG A 9 -25.83 -7.34 1.08
N ASP A 10 -25.90 -6.05 1.37
CA ASP A 10 -26.97 -5.17 0.90
C ASP A 10 -26.78 -4.80 -0.57
N GLU A 11 -27.76 -4.12 -1.15
CA GLU A 11 -27.72 -3.63 -2.55
C GLU A 11 -26.54 -2.67 -2.82
N ALA A 12 -25.95 -2.09 -1.77
CA ALA A 12 -24.75 -1.25 -1.84
C ALA A 12 -23.44 -2.04 -1.59
N GLY A 13 -23.50 -3.36 -1.52
CA GLY A 13 -22.36 -4.26 -1.33
C GLY A 13 -21.80 -4.29 0.10
N ARG A 14 -22.48 -3.70 1.08
CA ARG A 14 -22.08 -3.68 2.50
C ARG A 14 -22.59 -4.93 3.20
N PHE A 15 -21.86 -5.41 4.20
CA PHE A 15 -22.34 -6.51 5.03
C PHE A 15 -23.62 -6.11 5.78
N THR A 16 -24.66 -6.94 5.67
CA THR A 16 -25.90 -6.74 6.43
C THR A 16 -25.68 -7.02 7.92
N THR A 17 -26.58 -6.49 8.77
CA THR A 17 -26.53 -6.76 10.20
C THR A 17 -26.74 -8.26 10.45
N GLY A 18 -25.78 -8.89 11.12
CA GLY A 18 -25.81 -10.33 11.38
C GLY A 18 -25.02 -11.19 10.39
N CYS A 19 -24.30 -10.59 9.44
CA CYS A 19 -23.40 -11.34 8.58
C CYS A 19 -22.33 -12.06 9.38
N PRO A 20 -22.23 -13.40 9.27
CA PRO A 20 -21.05 -14.10 9.75
C PRO A 20 -19.90 -13.59 8.88
N GLY A 21 -18.98 -12.82 9.48
CA GLY A 21 -17.79 -12.35 8.77
C GLY A 21 -17.09 -13.52 8.07
N GLY A 22 -16.26 -13.21 7.06
CA GLY A 22 -15.52 -14.24 6.34
C GLY A 22 -14.77 -15.17 7.30
N PRO A 23 -14.61 -16.46 6.95
CA PRO A 23 -13.91 -17.42 7.79
C PRO A 23 -12.52 -16.85 8.08
N GLY A 24 -12.32 -16.34 9.30
CA GLY A 24 -11.03 -15.86 9.73
C GLY A 24 -10.00 -16.99 9.62
N ARG A 25 -8.71 -16.67 9.67
CA ARG A 25 -7.67 -17.72 9.62
C ARG A 25 -7.95 -18.76 10.70
N THR A 26 -8.01 -20.02 10.31
CA THR A 26 -8.26 -21.11 11.25
C THR A 26 -7.15 -21.16 12.30
N ARG A 27 -7.45 -21.68 13.50
CA ARG A 27 -6.45 -21.77 14.59
C ARG A 27 -5.22 -22.58 14.17
N ASP A 28 -5.43 -23.60 13.33
CA ASP A 28 -4.36 -24.47 12.83
C ASP A 28 -3.44 -23.70 11.87
N GLU A 29 -4.00 -22.89 10.96
CA GLU A 29 -3.23 -21.99 10.10
C GLU A 29 -2.43 -20.95 10.88
N GLN A 30 -3.04 -20.37 11.93
CA GLN A 30 -2.34 -19.42 12.81
C GLN A 30 -1.15 -20.08 13.50
N THR A 31 -1.35 -21.30 14.00
CA THR A 31 -0.31 -22.07 14.70
C THR A 31 0.82 -22.48 13.75
N ALA A 32 0.50 -22.89 12.52
CA ALA A 32 1.49 -23.22 11.50
C ALA A 32 2.37 -22.01 11.15
N ALA A 33 1.77 -20.83 10.93
CA ALA A 33 2.50 -19.61 10.64
C ALA A 33 3.39 -19.17 11.83
N ALA A 34 2.88 -19.28 13.06
CA ALA A 34 3.66 -18.98 14.27
C ALA A 34 4.87 -19.91 14.42
N ARG A 35 4.68 -21.20 14.18
CA ARG A 35 5.76 -22.20 14.21
C ARG A 35 6.85 -21.87 13.19
N LEU A 36 6.49 -21.54 11.95
CA LEU A 36 7.47 -21.19 10.92
C LEU A 36 8.27 -19.93 11.31
N LYS A 37 7.60 -18.88 11.78
CA LYS A 37 8.26 -17.65 12.23
C LYS A 37 9.25 -17.93 13.36
N ARG A 38 8.86 -18.76 14.32
CA ARG A 38 9.72 -19.17 15.43
C ARG A 38 10.97 -19.89 14.93
N LEU A 39 10.80 -20.90 14.06
CA LEU A 39 11.93 -21.66 13.52
C LEU A 39 12.90 -20.77 12.74
N LEU A 40 12.39 -19.83 11.93
CA LEU A 40 13.22 -18.87 11.23
C LEU A 40 13.99 -17.98 12.21
N ALA A 41 13.34 -17.44 13.24
CA ALA A 41 14.00 -16.60 14.23
C ALA A 41 15.05 -17.33 15.06
N GLU A 42 14.86 -18.63 15.32
CA GLU A 42 15.80 -19.44 16.10
C GLU A 42 17.01 -19.95 15.29
N ASN A 43 16.88 -20.08 13.96
CA ASN A 43 17.90 -20.74 13.14
C ASN A 43 18.61 -19.81 12.15
N VAL A 44 18.06 -18.63 11.87
CA VAL A 44 18.68 -17.67 10.94
C VAL A 44 19.55 -16.71 11.74
N SER A 45 20.86 -16.81 11.55
CA SER A 45 21.82 -15.87 12.13
C SER A 45 22.05 -14.64 11.24
N ASP A 46 22.67 -13.61 11.80
CA ASP A 46 23.06 -12.41 11.04
C ASP A 46 24.05 -12.75 9.91
N ASP A 47 24.96 -13.71 10.13
CA ASP A 47 25.92 -14.15 9.13
C ASP A 47 25.24 -14.87 7.95
N ASP A 48 24.19 -15.65 8.23
CA ASP A 48 23.36 -16.28 7.20
C ASP A 48 22.65 -15.21 6.38
N LEU A 49 22.10 -14.18 7.04
CA LEU A 49 21.44 -13.07 6.36
C LEU A 49 22.41 -12.30 5.46
N VAL A 50 23.62 -12.00 5.95
CA VAL A 50 24.65 -11.33 5.15
C VAL A 50 25.00 -12.17 3.92
N SER A 51 25.15 -13.48 4.08
CA SER A 51 25.45 -14.39 2.98
C SER A 51 24.34 -14.44 1.93
N ILE A 52 23.08 -14.48 2.37
CA ILE A 52 21.90 -14.44 1.49
C ILE A 52 21.82 -13.10 0.75
N ILE A 53 22.02 -11.98 1.46
CA ILE A 53 21.97 -10.64 0.86
C ILE A 53 23.04 -10.49 -0.23
N ARG A 54 24.26 -10.97 0.01
CA ARG A 54 25.33 -10.96 -1.01
C ARG A 54 24.92 -11.74 -2.26
N ALA A 55 24.37 -12.94 -2.10
CA ALA A 55 23.90 -13.74 -3.22
C ALA A 55 22.75 -13.03 -3.99
N VAL A 56 21.85 -12.34 -3.30
CA VAL A 56 20.79 -11.55 -3.93
C VAL A 56 21.38 -10.39 -4.75
N VAL A 57 22.35 -9.67 -4.21
CA VAL A 57 23.03 -8.56 -4.90
C VAL A 57 23.76 -9.06 -6.14
N GLU A 58 24.51 -10.15 -6.05
CA GLU A 58 25.22 -10.74 -7.19
C GLU A 58 24.26 -11.14 -8.31
N ARG A 59 23.14 -11.78 -7.98
CA ARG A 59 22.12 -12.17 -8.96
C ARG A 59 21.40 -10.96 -9.57
N ALA A 60 21.10 -9.96 -8.77
CA ALA A 60 20.51 -8.72 -9.27
C ALA A 60 21.46 -7.99 -10.25
N GLN A 61 22.76 -7.94 -9.93
CA GLN A 61 23.78 -7.40 -10.82
C GLN A 61 23.94 -8.21 -12.11
N ALA A 62 23.72 -9.52 -12.05
CA ALA A 62 23.68 -10.40 -13.23
C ALA A 62 22.42 -10.21 -14.10
N GLY A 63 21.46 -9.38 -13.69
CA GLY A 63 20.25 -9.08 -14.47
C GLY A 63 19.02 -9.91 -14.10
N ASP A 64 19.01 -10.60 -12.95
CA ASP A 64 17.82 -11.27 -12.43
C ASP A 64 16.79 -10.24 -11.93
N GLU A 65 15.80 -9.92 -12.78
CA GLU A 65 14.75 -8.93 -12.51
C GLU A 65 14.00 -9.19 -11.20
N GLN A 66 13.82 -10.45 -10.81
CA GLN A 66 13.13 -10.80 -9.56
C GLN A 66 13.96 -10.38 -8.34
N MET A 67 15.28 -10.55 -8.39
CA MET A 67 16.17 -10.13 -7.31
C MET A 67 16.30 -8.61 -7.23
N VAL A 68 16.31 -7.95 -8.39
CA VAL A 68 16.25 -6.48 -8.48
C VAL A 68 14.98 -5.97 -7.78
N LYS A 69 13.82 -6.56 -8.07
CA LYS A 69 12.55 -6.23 -7.41
C LYS A 69 12.61 -6.45 -5.90
N VAL A 70 13.17 -7.57 -5.44
CA VAL A 70 13.32 -7.86 -4.00
C VAL A 70 14.15 -6.77 -3.30
N LEU A 71 15.24 -6.31 -3.90
CA LEU A 71 16.05 -5.22 -3.34
C LEU A 71 15.28 -3.90 -3.27
N PHE A 72 14.60 -3.51 -4.35
CA PHE A 72 13.82 -2.28 -4.38
C PHE A 72 12.64 -2.31 -3.39
N ASP A 73 11.88 -3.40 -3.31
CA ASP A 73 10.77 -3.55 -2.37
C ASP A 73 11.21 -3.39 -0.90
N ARG A 74 12.46 -3.75 -0.58
CA ARG A 74 13.01 -3.67 0.78
C ARG A 74 13.71 -2.35 1.09
N LEU A 75 14.38 -1.74 0.12
CA LEU A 75 15.15 -0.50 0.32
C LEU A 75 14.33 0.76 0.05
N ALA A 76 13.60 0.78 -1.08
CA ALA A 76 12.75 1.92 -1.46
C ALA A 76 11.35 1.83 -0.83
N GLY A 77 11.01 0.69 -0.23
CA GLY A 77 9.66 0.38 0.24
C GLY A 77 8.76 -0.10 -0.89
N ARG A 78 7.58 -0.63 -0.54
CA ARG A 78 6.61 -1.03 -1.57
C ARG A 78 6.13 0.23 -2.31
N PRO A 79 6.27 0.30 -3.64
CA PRO A 79 5.66 1.40 -4.38
C PRO A 79 4.16 1.40 -4.09
N HIS A 80 3.60 2.58 -3.82
CA HIS A 80 2.16 2.72 -3.68
C HIS A 80 1.54 2.26 -5.01
N GLN A 81 0.80 1.15 -4.97
CA GLN A 81 0.11 0.67 -6.16
C GLN A 81 -0.87 1.77 -6.56
N ALA A 82 -0.69 2.32 -7.76
CA ALA A 82 -1.66 3.24 -8.32
C ALA A 82 -2.98 2.47 -8.46
N ILE A 83 -3.96 2.83 -7.64
CA ILE A 83 -5.32 2.38 -7.83
C ILE A 83 -5.89 3.28 -8.93
N GLU A 84 -6.10 2.74 -10.12
CA GLU A 84 -7.00 3.39 -11.08
C GLU A 84 -8.40 3.35 -10.48
N VAL A 85 -8.85 4.50 -9.98
CA VAL A 85 -10.24 4.68 -9.57
C VAL A 85 -10.98 5.17 -10.81
N ASP A 86 -11.76 4.29 -11.43
CA ASP A 86 -12.71 4.70 -12.46
C ASP A 86 -13.70 5.69 -11.82
N ALA A 87 -13.60 6.95 -12.22
CA ALA A 87 -14.37 8.05 -11.69
C ALA A 87 -15.83 8.03 -12.21
N GLU A 88 -16.55 6.92 -12.03
CA GLU A 88 -18.01 6.99 -12.00
C GLU A 88 -18.44 7.30 -10.57
N VAL A 89 -18.22 8.56 -10.20
CA VAL A 89 -18.75 9.17 -8.99
C VAL A 89 -20.28 9.14 -9.10
N HIS A 90 -20.91 8.22 -8.36
CA HIS A 90 -22.33 8.34 -8.04
C HIS A 90 -22.52 9.66 -7.29
N GLY A 91 -23.33 10.54 -7.88
CA GLY A 91 -23.54 11.92 -7.43
C GLY A 91 -23.91 12.02 -5.96
N GLY A 92 -22.92 12.42 -5.15
CA GLY A 92 -23.12 12.98 -3.83
C GLY A 92 -22.73 14.45 -3.89
N GLU A 93 -23.63 15.33 -3.46
CA GLU A 93 -23.46 16.77 -3.36
C GLU A 93 -22.05 17.19 -2.93
N SER A 94 -21.53 18.21 -3.61
CA SER A 94 -20.33 18.96 -3.27
C SER A 94 -20.40 19.46 -1.83
N ALA A 95 -19.99 18.64 -0.86
CA ALA A 95 -19.66 19.12 0.46
C ALA A 95 -18.34 19.90 0.31
N GLU A 96 -18.45 21.23 0.40
CA GLU A 96 -17.31 22.13 0.49
C GLU A 96 -16.31 21.57 1.52
N LEU A 97 -15.12 21.21 1.04
CA LEU A 97 -14.03 20.76 1.91
C LEU A 97 -13.68 21.93 2.85
N PRO A 98 -13.63 21.71 4.18
CA PRO A 98 -13.23 22.74 5.12
C PRO A 98 -11.83 23.28 4.79
N ASP A 99 -11.68 24.60 4.91
CA ASP A 99 -10.48 25.39 4.57
C ASP A 99 -9.19 24.93 5.29
N ASP A 100 -9.29 24.03 6.28
CA ASP A 100 -8.18 23.52 7.08
C ASP A 100 -7.41 22.35 6.43
N TYR A 101 -7.92 21.79 5.34
CA TYR A 101 -7.26 20.69 4.62
C TYR A 101 -5.95 21.10 3.91
N GLY A 102 -5.64 22.40 3.86
CA GLY A 102 -4.36 22.95 3.41
C GLY A 102 -3.22 22.84 4.43
N GLU A 103 -3.48 22.44 5.68
CA GLU A 103 -2.44 22.36 6.72
C GLU A 103 -1.73 21.02 6.87
N PHE A 104 -2.25 19.95 6.26
CA PHE A 104 -1.65 18.62 6.37
C PHE A 104 -0.39 18.41 5.52
N CYS A 105 -0.09 19.31 4.56
CA CYS A 105 1.09 19.23 3.69
C CYS A 105 2.30 20.05 4.18
N ARG A 106 2.33 20.48 5.46
CA ARG A 106 3.42 21.32 6.02
C ARG A 106 4.53 20.57 6.77
N TRP A 107 4.59 19.24 6.71
CA TRP A 107 5.64 18.45 7.37
C TRP A 107 6.58 17.70 6.41
N ARG A 108 7.46 18.46 5.73
CA ARG A 108 8.90 18.14 5.57
C ARG A 108 9.64 19.35 4.98
N GLY A 109 10.41 20.04 5.83
CA GLY A 109 11.67 20.72 5.51
C GLY A 109 11.80 21.53 4.22
N MET A 110 11.33 22.77 4.23
CA MET A 110 12.18 23.97 4.10
C MET A 110 13.37 23.89 3.10
N GLN A 111 13.20 24.46 1.91
CA GLN A 111 14.09 25.52 1.43
C GLN A 111 13.26 26.67 0.87
N ARG A 112 13.21 27.75 1.65
CA ARG A 112 12.79 29.08 1.25
C ARG A 112 14.05 29.83 0.81
N LEU A 113 14.15 30.23 -0.45
CA LEU A 113 14.97 31.34 -0.98
C LEU A 113 14.66 31.40 -2.50
N GLY A 114 14.08 32.42 -3.12
CA GLY A 114 13.41 33.65 -2.69
C GLY A 114 12.56 34.14 -3.87
N LYS A 115 11.48 34.87 -3.60
CA LYS A 115 10.73 35.62 -4.62
C LYS A 115 11.53 36.87 -5.00
N ALA A 116 11.68 37.11 -6.30
CA ALA A 116 11.53 38.41 -6.96
C ALA A 116 11.11 38.04 -8.40
N GLY A 117 9.89 38.27 -8.86
CA GLY A 117 9.09 39.49 -8.77
C GLY A 117 9.05 40.07 -10.18
N GLY A 118 7.85 40.20 -10.76
CA GLY A 118 7.63 40.90 -12.03
C GLY A 118 6.79 40.12 -13.01
N ASP A 119 5.48 40.35 -12.94
CA ASP A 119 4.55 40.21 -14.06
C ASP A 119 5.06 41.01 -15.27
N ASP A 120 4.68 40.61 -16.48
CA ASP A 120 4.04 41.53 -17.44
C ASP A 120 3.68 40.79 -18.73
N ASP A 121 2.44 41.04 -19.12
CA ASP A 121 1.70 40.51 -20.25
C ASP A 121 2.43 40.71 -21.60
N ASN A 122 2.29 39.74 -22.51
CA ASN A 122 2.34 40.07 -23.92
C ASN A 122 1.25 39.33 -24.71
N HIS A 123 0.22 40.11 -25.03
CA HIS A 123 -0.79 39.87 -26.04
C HIS A 123 -0.10 39.77 -27.41
N ALA A 124 -0.48 38.77 -28.20
CA ALA A 124 -0.23 38.74 -29.64
C ALA A 124 -1.46 38.18 -30.34
#